data_AF-A0A2S8J9B2-F1
#
_entry.id   AF-A0A2S8J9B2-F1
#
_cell.length_a   1.000
_cell.length_b   1.000
_cell.length_c   1.000
_cell.angle_alpha   90.00
_cell.angle_beta   90.00
_cell.angle_gamma   90.00
#
_symmetry.space_group_name_H-M   'P 1'
#
loop_
_entity.id
_entity.type
_entity.pdbx_description
1 polymer ?
#
loop_
_entity_poly.entity_id
_entity_poly.type
_entity_poly.pdbx_seq_one_letter_code
_entity_poly.pdbx_strand_id
1 'polypeptide(L)'
;MVNRHLRRIHRADEIVFDRSADLSPSELDRAMRFLSRAADKGLLWWFVAAVLGLVGGRARRGGVRGLLSLMMASGLANGILKPLFPRRRPPARVWTNVLRGVAIPRSSSFPSGHAASAAAFTTGIALESPATAAVVAPLAAAVAYSRVHNGVHWPTDVAAGLLLGGAVASGTRRWWAVRTEDPAELGRAVDAPALRGGEDLLVVVNPESGPDSVDPSEQITTALPKADVRALDTDRDFAEQLDAWVADTEPRALGVCGGDGTVVAVASAAARHALPLAVFPGGTLNHFARDAGAADISDTVNAVETGYAVLVDQAVVHTDVAEPAPFLNTASLGGYPDAVRLREKWQPRYGKWPAACVAMIRILSAATPLAVTIDGRPVKVWMLFVGNGRYSPGDQVPMSRPAITGGLLDVRYVRADRKASRPRLLFAAATGTLGSSRVYVRSLVPRLTVRVDGSPVALATDGEVVADALRFDFRTVPEAIAVYRPQA
;
A
#
# COMPACT_ATOMS: atom_id res chain seq x y z
N MET A 1 -45.08 18.49 -2.99
CA MET A 1 -44.88 17.02 -2.86
C MET A 1 -43.88 16.61 -1.76
N VAL A 2 -42.70 17.24 -1.65
CA VAL A 2 -41.64 16.91 -0.66
C VAL A 2 -42.13 16.81 0.80
N ASN A 3 -43.06 17.66 1.21
CA ASN A 3 -43.58 17.71 2.59
C ASN A 3 -44.41 16.46 2.98
N ARG A 4 -45.07 15.78 2.03
CA ARG A 4 -45.88 14.58 2.32
C ARG A 4 -45.02 13.35 2.57
N HIS A 5 -43.92 13.21 1.83
CA HIS A 5 -42.97 12.10 2.01
C HIS A 5 -42.19 12.23 3.31
N LEU A 6 -41.68 13.43 3.62
CA LEU A 6 -40.99 13.68 4.89
C LEU A 6 -41.89 13.43 6.11
N ARG A 7 -43.17 13.82 6.04
CA ARG A 7 -44.15 13.50 7.10
C ARG A 7 -44.43 12.00 7.24
N ARG A 8 -44.48 11.24 6.13
CA ARG A 8 -44.64 9.78 6.16
C ARG A 8 -43.43 9.09 6.79
N ILE A 9 -42.22 9.53 6.43
CA ILE A 9 -40.97 9.02 7.02
C ILE A 9 -40.93 9.31 8.51
N HIS A 10 -41.27 10.53 8.93
CA HIS A 10 -41.29 10.90 10.34
C HIS A 10 -42.29 10.08 11.16
N ARG A 11 -43.50 9.82 10.62
CA ARG A 11 -44.49 8.94 11.27
C ARG A 11 -44.01 7.50 11.39
N ALA A 12 -43.30 6.99 10.37
CA ALA A 12 -42.73 5.65 10.42
C ALA A 12 -41.64 5.54 11.50
N ASP A 13 -40.79 6.58 11.63
CA ASP A 13 -39.80 6.68 12.69
C ASP A 13 -40.46 6.71 14.08
N GLU A 14 -41.55 7.47 14.24
CA GLU A 14 -42.36 7.48 15.47
C GLU A 14 -42.85 6.06 15.79
N ILE A 15 -43.60 5.40 14.90
CA ILE A 15 -44.14 4.04 15.14
C ILE A 15 -43.06 3.03 15.56
N VAL A 16 -41.88 3.07 14.93
CA VAL A 16 -40.77 2.16 15.27
C VAL A 16 -40.16 2.51 16.63
N PHE A 17 -40.02 3.80 16.92
CA PHE A 17 -39.52 4.28 18.20
C PHE A 17 -40.48 3.94 19.35
N ASP A 18 -41.78 4.13 19.13
CA ASP A 18 -42.88 3.84 20.04
C ASP A 18 -42.82 2.38 20.52
N ARG A 19 -42.70 1.45 19.57
CA ARG A 19 -42.54 0.01 19.87
C ARG A 19 -41.26 -0.32 20.64
N SER A 20 -40.18 0.40 20.41
CA SER A 20 -38.92 0.23 21.15
C SER A 20 -39.00 0.84 22.55
N ALA A 21 -39.77 1.91 22.72
CA ALA A 21 -40.01 2.56 23.99
C ALA A 21 -40.89 1.70 24.91
N ASP A 22 -41.84 0.96 24.36
CA ASP A 22 -42.73 0.03 25.10
C ASP A 22 -42.01 -1.22 25.66
N LEU A 23 -40.74 -1.45 25.30
CA LEU A 23 -39.95 -2.55 25.84
C LEU A 23 -39.61 -2.32 27.32
N SER A 24 -39.92 -3.31 28.16
CA SER A 24 -39.62 -3.28 29.60
C SER A 24 -38.11 -3.13 29.88
N PRO A 25 -37.73 -2.44 30.97
CA PRO A 25 -36.33 -2.33 31.35
C PRO A 25 -35.67 -3.70 31.55
N SER A 26 -34.46 -3.87 31.04
CA SER A 26 -33.72 -5.14 31.12
C SER A 26 -32.22 -4.94 31.22
N GLU A 27 -31.47 -6.01 31.51
CA GLU A 27 -29.99 -5.99 31.50
C GLU A 27 -29.41 -5.58 30.14
N LEU A 28 -30.19 -5.71 29.06
CA LEU A 28 -29.87 -5.19 27.73
C LEU A 28 -29.66 -3.67 27.74
N ASP A 29 -30.39 -2.91 28.57
CA ASP A 29 -30.23 -1.46 28.68
C ASP A 29 -28.86 -1.08 29.24
N ARG A 30 -28.31 -1.90 30.15
CA ARG A 30 -26.95 -1.69 30.69
C ARG A 30 -25.90 -1.97 29.63
N ALA A 31 -26.04 -3.07 28.89
CA ALA A 31 -25.16 -3.42 27.78
C ALA A 31 -25.19 -2.37 26.67
N MET A 32 -26.38 -1.92 26.24
CA MET A 32 -26.54 -0.91 25.18
C MET A 32 -26.01 0.47 25.59
N ARG A 33 -26.12 0.84 26.86
CA ARG A 33 -25.46 2.04 27.39
C ARG A 33 -23.94 1.93 27.32
N PHE A 34 -23.39 0.82 27.82
CA PHE A 34 -21.95 0.60 27.81
C PHE A 34 -21.41 0.64 26.39
N LEU A 35 -22.05 -0.07 25.46
CA LEU A 35 -21.66 -0.12 24.06
C LEU A 35 -21.72 1.27 23.40
N SER A 36 -22.75 2.05 23.68
CA SER A 36 -22.85 3.42 23.17
C SER A 36 -21.73 4.32 23.70
N ARG A 37 -21.29 4.16 24.95
CA ARG A 37 -20.18 4.92 25.54
C ARG A 37 -18.83 4.45 25.00
N ALA A 38 -18.63 3.14 24.84
CA ALA A 38 -17.42 2.58 24.26
C ALA A 38 -17.21 3.04 22.81
N ALA A 39 -18.29 3.23 22.07
CA ALA A 39 -18.26 3.78 20.71
C ALA A 39 -18.03 5.30 20.66
N ASP A 40 -18.10 6.02 21.78
CA ASP A 40 -17.83 7.46 21.80
C ASP A 40 -16.37 7.75 21.43
N LYS A 41 -16.18 8.82 20.64
CA LYS A 41 -14.88 9.24 20.08
C LYS A 41 -14.15 8.15 19.26
N GLY A 42 -14.83 7.04 18.95
CA GLY A 42 -14.28 5.92 18.21
C GLY A 42 -13.36 4.99 19.01
N LEU A 43 -13.34 5.07 20.34
CA LEU A 43 -12.43 4.27 21.20
C LEU A 43 -12.56 2.77 20.94
N LEU A 44 -13.78 2.26 20.85
CA LEU A 44 -14.05 0.86 20.48
C LEU A 44 -13.36 0.46 19.18
N TRP A 45 -13.43 1.30 18.15
CA TRP A 45 -12.88 1.02 16.84
C TRP A 45 -11.35 1.09 16.82
N TRP A 46 -10.76 2.00 17.60
CA TRP A 46 -9.31 2.03 17.84
C TRP A 46 -8.82 0.75 18.52
N PHE A 47 -9.54 0.26 19.52
CA PHE A 47 -9.22 -1.02 20.16
C PHE A 47 -9.31 -2.19 19.18
N VAL A 48 -10.41 -2.30 18.42
CA VAL A 48 -10.55 -3.34 17.39
C VAL A 48 -9.42 -3.25 16.36
N ALA A 49 -9.07 -2.05 15.90
CA ALA A 49 -7.97 -1.85 14.96
C ALA A 49 -6.60 -2.25 15.55
N ALA A 50 -6.36 -2.00 16.84
CA ALA A 50 -5.15 -2.45 17.52
C ALA A 50 -5.05 -3.97 17.57
N VAL A 51 -6.14 -4.66 17.91
CA VAL A 51 -6.22 -6.14 17.89
C VAL A 51 -5.98 -6.68 16.48
N LEU A 52 -6.62 -6.10 15.46
CA LEU A 52 -6.37 -6.47 14.06
C LEU A 52 -4.92 -6.18 13.63
N GLY A 53 -4.30 -5.16 14.22
CA GLY A 53 -2.88 -4.84 14.05
C GLY A 53 -1.96 -5.96 14.52
N LEU A 54 -2.28 -6.60 15.64
CA LEU A 54 -1.54 -7.75 16.19
C LEU A 54 -1.69 -9.00 15.32
N VAL A 55 -2.86 -9.22 14.71
CA VAL A 55 -3.09 -10.36 13.78
C VAL A 55 -2.26 -10.22 12.49
N GLY A 56 -1.98 -8.99 12.04
CA GLY A 56 -1.21 -8.75 10.83
C GLY A 56 -2.00 -9.00 9.53
N GLY A 57 -1.28 -9.10 8.41
CA GLY A 57 -1.86 -9.43 7.09
C GLY A 57 -3.06 -8.58 6.64
N ARG A 58 -4.09 -9.24 6.10
CA ARG A 58 -5.34 -8.61 5.62
C ARG A 58 -6.14 -7.96 6.77
N ALA A 59 -6.07 -8.53 7.97
CA ALA A 59 -6.74 -7.99 9.16
C ALA A 59 -6.19 -6.60 9.53
N ARG A 60 -4.86 -6.47 9.64
CA ARG A 60 -4.20 -5.17 9.92
C ARG A 60 -4.54 -4.12 8.86
N ARG A 61 -4.48 -4.48 7.58
CA ARG A 61 -4.84 -3.59 6.47
C ARG A 61 -6.30 -3.15 6.56
N GLY A 62 -7.20 -4.09 6.82
CA GLY A 62 -8.62 -3.82 7.05
C GLY A 62 -8.84 -2.87 8.23
N GLY A 63 -8.12 -3.04 9.33
CA GLY A 63 -8.16 -2.15 10.49
C GLY A 63 -7.74 -0.72 10.16
N VAL A 64 -6.62 -0.55 9.44
CA VAL A 64 -6.14 0.79 9.01
C VAL A 64 -7.13 1.45 8.07
N ARG A 65 -7.60 0.72 7.04
CA ARG A 65 -8.60 1.22 6.09
C ARG A 65 -9.92 1.55 6.79
N GLY A 66 -10.31 0.74 7.76
CA GLY A 66 -11.48 0.96 8.61
C GLY A 66 -11.37 2.26 9.42
N LEU A 67 -10.24 2.51 10.09
CA LEU A 67 -10.02 3.75 10.86
C LEU A 67 -10.05 4.99 9.95
N LEU A 68 -9.39 4.92 8.80
CA LEU A 68 -9.38 6.00 7.82
C LEU A 68 -10.80 6.32 7.33
N SER A 69 -11.56 5.28 6.97
CA SER A 69 -12.95 5.39 6.54
C SER A 69 -13.83 5.98 7.64
N LEU A 70 -13.64 5.53 8.89
CA LEU A 70 -14.34 6.05 10.06
C LEU A 70 -14.06 7.54 10.28
N MET A 71 -12.80 7.97 10.21
CA MET A 71 -12.42 9.37 10.39
C MET A 71 -13.07 10.26 9.33
N MET A 72 -13.05 9.82 8.07
CA MET A 72 -13.71 10.51 6.96
C MET A 72 -15.23 10.58 7.14
N ALA A 73 -15.88 9.46 7.49
CA ALA A 73 -17.32 9.40 7.69
C ALA A 73 -17.78 10.25 8.89
N SER A 74 -17.03 10.22 9.99
CA SER A 74 -17.28 11.03 11.18
C SER A 74 -17.10 12.53 10.88
N GLY A 75 -16.04 12.91 10.15
CA GLY A 75 -15.81 14.29 9.72
C GLY A 75 -16.92 14.81 8.82
N LEU A 76 -17.35 14.02 7.83
CA LEU A 76 -18.45 14.37 6.93
C LEU A 76 -19.79 14.45 7.67
N ALA A 77 -20.10 13.48 8.52
CA ALA A 77 -21.33 13.46 9.30
C ALA A 77 -21.41 14.64 10.28
N ASN A 78 -20.38 14.83 11.11
CA ASN A 78 -20.41 15.80 12.19
C ASN A 78 -20.04 17.23 11.76
N GLY A 79 -19.09 17.37 10.84
CA GLY A 79 -18.57 18.67 10.40
C GLY A 79 -19.34 19.31 9.26
N ILE A 80 -20.02 18.53 8.42
CA ILE A 80 -20.68 19.04 7.21
C ILE A 80 -22.18 18.75 7.23
N LEU A 81 -22.58 17.48 7.35
CA LEU A 81 -24.00 17.11 7.17
C LEU A 81 -24.88 17.54 8.35
N LYS A 82 -24.42 17.39 9.59
CA LYS A 82 -25.18 17.83 10.78
C LYS A 82 -25.52 19.32 10.77
N PRO A 83 -24.58 20.23 10.42
CA PRO A 83 -24.90 21.65 10.23
C PRO A 83 -25.89 21.93 9.09
N LEU A 84 -25.79 21.21 7.97
CA LEU A 84 -26.62 21.44 6.79
C LEU A 84 -28.05 20.89 6.92
N PHE A 85 -28.24 19.82 7.68
CA PHE A 85 -29.51 19.12 7.84
C PHE A 85 -29.92 19.04 9.32
N PRO A 86 -30.34 20.16 9.94
CA PRO A 86 -30.76 20.17 11.33
C PRO A 86 -32.04 19.35 11.51
N ARG A 87 -31.96 18.32 12.35
CA ARG A 87 -33.11 17.48 12.72
C ARG A 87 -33.20 17.34 14.23
N ARG A 88 -34.41 17.53 14.78
CA ARG A 88 -34.69 17.35 16.21
C ARG A 88 -34.57 15.86 16.60
N ARG A 89 -33.89 15.60 17.71
CA ARG A 89 -33.80 14.27 18.32
C ARG A 89 -35.17 13.81 18.84
N PRO A 90 -35.38 12.49 19.03
CA PRO A 90 -36.54 11.98 19.75
C PRO A 90 -36.70 12.69 21.11
N PRO A 91 -37.92 13.11 21.51
CA PRO A 91 -38.12 13.92 22.69
C PRO A 91 -37.75 13.19 23.99
N ALA A 92 -36.97 13.87 24.85
CA ALA A 92 -36.45 13.35 26.12
C ALA A 92 -37.52 13.07 27.18
N ARG A 93 -38.63 13.83 27.13
CA ARG A 93 -39.59 13.94 28.24
C ARG A 93 -40.85 13.14 28.06
N VAL A 94 -41.12 12.64 26.87
CA VAL A 94 -42.38 11.92 26.66
C VAL A 94 -42.15 10.44 26.87
N TRP A 95 -41.15 9.78 26.27
CA TRP A 95 -41.07 8.30 26.33
C TRP A 95 -39.67 7.81 26.75
N THR A 96 -39.63 7.01 27.85
CA THR A 96 -38.56 6.12 28.40
C THR A 96 -37.08 6.54 28.49
N ASN A 97 -36.65 7.68 27.94
CA ASN A 97 -35.23 8.08 27.90
C ASN A 97 -34.61 8.35 29.28
N VAL A 98 -35.43 8.75 30.26
CA VAL A 98 -35.00 8.94 31.66
C VAL A 98 -34.65 7.60 32.33
N LEU A 99 -35.33 6.50 31.97
CA LEU A 99 -35.05 5.15 32.49
C LEU A 99 -33.75 4.56 31.92
N ARG A 100 -33.39 4.93 30.69
CA ARG A 100 -32.21 4.41 29.98
C ARG A 100 -30.92 5.18 30.24
N GLY A 101 -30.94 6.32 30.97
CA GLY A 101 -29.76 6.93 31.60
C GLY A 101 -28.61 7.40 30.66
N VAL A 102 -28.92 7.87 29.46
CA VAL A 102 -27.93 8.41 28.49
C VAL A 102 -28.09 9.93 28.34
N ALA A 103 -26.98 10.66 28.37
CA ALA A 103 -26.98 12.10 28.14
C ALA A 103 -27.36 12.43 26.68
N ILE A 104 -28.34 13.29 26.48
CA ILE A 104 -28.81 13.66 25.15
C ILE A 104 -27.87 14.70 24.54
N PRO A 105 -27.25 14.44 23.38
CA PRO A 105 -26.36 15.40 22.75
C PRO A 105 -27.11 16.66 22.30
N ARG A 106 -26.50 17.83 22.48
CA ARG A 106 -27.08 19.13 22.06
C ARG A 106 -27.02 19.37 20.54
N SER A 107 -26.26 18.57 19.79
CA SER A 107 -26.10 18.68 18.33
C SER A 107 -27.20 17.95 17.55
N SER A 108 -27.35 18.29 16.27
CA SER A 108 -28.33 17.69 15.34
C SER A 108 -28.34 16.14 15.40
N SER A 109 -29.53 15.56 15.28
CA SER A 109 -29.74 14.11 15.23
C SER A 109 -29.30 13.49 13.90
N PHE A 110 -29.37 14.22 12.79
CA PHE A 110 -29.16 13.67 11.46
C PHE A 110 -27.81 14.08 10.84
N PRO A 111 -27.05 13.15 10.21
CA PRO A 111 -27.16 11.69 10.35
C PRO A 111 -26.53 11.18 11.65
N SER A 112 -26.75 9.91 11.99
CA SER A 112 -26.11 9.27 13.15
C SER A 112 -24.61 9.06 12.91
N GLY A 113 -23.77 9.82 13.62
CA GLY A 113 -22.31 9.73 13.52
C GLY A 113 -21.76 8.39 13.98
N HIS A 114 -22.28 7.81 15.08
CA HIS A 114 -21.85 6.48 15.55
C HIS A 114 -22.18 5.37 14.55
N ALA A 115 -23.35 5.43 13.92
CA ALA A 115 -23.73 4.47 12.89
C ALA A 115 -22.86 4.62 11.63
N ALA A 116 -22.58 5.87 11.22
CA ALA A 116 -21.66 6.16 10.12
C ALA A 116 -20.24 5.63 10.39
N SER A 117 -19.70 5.89 11.58
CA SER A 117 -18.39 5.38 11.99
C SER A 117 -18.34 3.85 12.02
N ALA A 118 -19.37 3.20 12.57
CA ALA A 118 -19.46 1.74 12.65
C ALA A 118 -19.50 1.10 11.26
N ALA A 119 -20.39 1.58 10.38
CA ALA A 119 -20.48 1.09 9.01
C ALA A 119 -19.21 1.36 8.21
N ALA A 120 -18.61 2.56 8.34
CA ALA A 120 -17.39 2.89 7.63
C ALA A 120 -16.21 2.00 8.05
N PHE A 121 -16.07 1.75 9.35
CA PHE A 121 -15.01 0.88 9.88
C PHE A 121 -15.17 -0.56 9.38
N THR A 122 -16.34 -1.17 9.59
CA THR A 122 -16.61 -2.56 9.19
C THR A 122 -16.57 -2.74 7.68
N THR A 123 -17.10 -1.79 6.90
CA THR A 123 -17.02 -1.86 5.42
C THR A 123 -15.57 -1.72 4.97
N GLY A 124 -14.77 -0.85 5.60
CA GLY A 124 -13.33 -0.73 5.33
C GLY A 124 -12.57 -2.05 5.57
N ILE A 125 -12.92 -2.79 6.63
CA ILE A 125 -12.42 -4.16 6.84
C ILE A 125 -12.91 -5.10 5.74
N ALA A 126 -14.19 -5.05 5.39
CA ALA A 126 -14.80 -5.97 4.41
C ALA A 126 -14.14 -5.89 3.03
N LEU A 127 -13.66 -4.70 2.66
CA LEU A 127 -12.93 -4.49 1.41
C LEU A 127 -11.56 -5.20 1.39
N GLU A 128 -10.94 -5.46 2.54
CA GLU A 128 -9.65 -6.15 2.63
C GLU A 128 -9.78 -7.62 3.07
N SER A 129 -10.75 -7.93 3.93
CA SER A 129 -11.05 -9.26 4.45
C SER A 129 -12.53 -9.38 4.81
N PRO A 130 -13.37 -9.94 3.90
CA PRO A 130 -14.78 -10.19 4.17
C PRO A 130 -15.01 -11.07 5.40
N ALA A 131 -14.16 -12.07 5.63
CA ALA A 131 -14.23 -12.97 6.79
C ALA A 131 -14.02 -12.21 8.11
N THR A 132 -12.99 -11.37 8.19
CA THR A 132 -12.75 -10.54 9.38
C THR A 132 -13.90 -9.56 9.60
N ALA A 133 -14.44 -8.99 8.53
CA ALA A 133 -15.59 -8.10 8.64
C ALA A 133 -16.85 -8.81 9.13
N ALA A 134 -17.09 -10.05 8.73
CA ALA A 134 -18.20 -10.85 9.22
C ALA A 134 -18.16 -11.04 10.75
N VAL A 135 -16.95 -11.15 11.34
CA VAL A 135 -16.75 -11.22 12.79
C VAL A 135 -17.03 -9.87 13.47
N VAL A 136 -16.66 -8.75 12.84
CA VAL A 136 -16.84 -7.40 13.41
C VAL A 136 -18.25 -6.83 13.16
N ALA A 137 -18.96 -7.32 12.15
CA ALA A 137 -20.28 -6.81 11.74
C ALA A 137 -21.36 -6.87 12.84
N PRO A 138 -21.48 -7.95 13.65
CA PRO A 138 -22.42 -7.99 14.77
C PRO A 138 -22.19 -6.85 15.78
N LEU A 139 -20.93 -6.51 16.07
CA LEU A 139 -20.58 -5.41 16.96
C LEU A 139 -21.02 -4.06 16.37
N ALA A 140 -20.80 -3.84 15.07
CA ALA A 140 -21.26 -2.63 14.38
C ALA A 140 -22.79 -2.51 14.33
N ALA A 141 -23.48 -3.62 14.09
CA ALA A 141 -24.94 -3.68 14.15
C ALA A 141 -25.45 -3.37 15.56
N ALA A 142 -24.82 -3.91 16.60
CA ALA A 142 -25.16 -3.62 17.99
C ALA A 142 -24.94 -2.15 18.35
N VAL A 143 -23.84 -1.54 17.89
CA VAL A 143 -23.59 -0.09 18.06
C VAL A 143 -24.68 0.73 17.38
N ALA A 144 -25.04 0.40 16.13
CA ALA A 144 -26.10 1.09 15.39
C ALA A 144 -27.46 0.96 16.08
N TYR A 145 -27.82 -0.26 16.51
CA TYR A 145 -29.04 -0.55 17.26
C TYR A 145 -29.09 0.22 18.58
N SER A 146 -27.98 0.30 19.32
CA SER A 146 -27.89 1.02 20.59
C SER A 146 -28.32 2.49 20.46
N ARG A 147 -28.20 3.11 19.27
CA ARG A 147 -28.59 4.50 19.04
C ARG A 147 -30.10 4.69 18.96
N VAL A 148 -30.82 3.70 18.42
CA VAL A 148 -32.28 3.66 18.42
C VAL A 148 -32.77 3.25 19.80
N HIS A 149 -32.18 2.20 20.37
CA HIS A 149 -32.52 1.65 21.68
C HIS A 149 -32.36 2.69 22.80
N ASN A 150 -31.26 3.44 22.83
CA ASN A 150 -31.06 4.48 23.86
C ASN A 150 -31.84 5.77 23.59
N GLY A 151 -32.66 5.80 22.54
CA GLY A 151 -33.55 6.91 22.23
C GLY A 151 -32.87 8.17 21.71
N VAL A 152 -31.61 8.08 21.30
CA VAL A 152 -30.79 9.25 20.95
C VAL A 152 -30.88 9.62 19.47
N HIS A 153 -31.36 8.71 18.61
CA HIS A 153 -31.51 8.91 17.17
C HIS A 153 -32.77 8.22 16.63
N TRP A 154 -33.34 8.76 15.56
CA TRP A 154 -34.39 8.08 14.80
C TRP A 154 -33.82 6.91 14.00
N PRO A 155 -34.59 5.83 13.74
CA PRO A 155 -34.16 4.72 12.88
C PRO A 155 -33.63 5.19 11.52
N THR A 156 -34.26 6.18 10.90
CA THR A 156 -33.77 6.74 9.62
C THR A 156 -32.46 7.52 9.74
N ASP A 157 -32.16 8.16 10.89
CA ASP A 157 -30.86 8.79 11.13
C ASP A 157 -29.74 7.74 11.16
N VAL A 158 -30.05 6.57 11.73
CA VAL A 158 -29.15 5.41 11.79
C VAL A 158 -28.96 4.82 10.40
N ALA A 159 -30.04 4.58 9.65
CA ALA A 159 -29.96 4.09 8.27
C ALA A 159 -29.15 5.01 7.36
N ALA A 160 -29.39 6.33 7.44
CA ALA A 160 -28.61 7.33 6.70
C ALA A 160 -27.13 7.34 7.13
N GLY A 161 -26.86 7.18 8.42
CA GLY A 161 -25.51 7.00 8.94
C GLY A 161 -24.82 5.76 8.35
N LEU A 162 -25.48 4.60 8.40
CA LEU A 162 -24.94 3.35 7.85
C LEU A 162 -24.62 3.48 6.35
N LEU A 163 -25.55 4.04 5.56
CA LEU A 163 -25.35 4.29 4.13
C LEU A 163 -24.19 5.24 3.87
N LEU A 164 -24.09 6.34 4.62
CA LEU A 164 -22.98 7.29 4.53
C LEU A 164 -21.64 6.59 4.81
N GLY A 165 -21.57 5.81 5.89
CA GLY A 165 -20.36 5.10 6.29
C GLY A 165 -19.91 4.08 5.24
N GLY A 166 -20.84 3.26 4.76
CA GLY A 166 -20.59 2.29 3.69
C GLY A 166 -20.15 2.96 2.38
N ALA A 167 -20.77 4.07 2.00
CA ALA A 167 -20.39 4.84 0.82
C ALA A 167 -18.99 5.47 0.93
N VAL A 168 -18.67 6.07 2.08
CA VAL A 168 -17.33 6.63 2.35
C VAL A 168 -16.27 5.53 2.27
N ALA A 169 -16.48 4.41 2.95
CA ALA A 169 -15.57 3.28 2.92
C ALA A 169 -15.41 2.71 1.51
N SER A 170 -16.49 2.51 0.76
CA SER A 170 -16.44 2.05 -0.63
C SER A 170 -15.68 3.03 -1.54
N GLY A 171 -15.85 4.34 -1.30
CA GLY A 171 -15.14 5.39 -2.01
C GLY A 171 -13.62 5.34 -1.85
N THR A 172 -13.12 4.77 -0.74
CA THR A 172 -11.67 4.57 -0.56
C THR A 172 -11.06 3.68 -1.63
N ARG A 173 -11.84 2.82 -2.32
CA ARG A 173 -11.34 1.99 -3.44
C ARG A 173 -10.77 2.79 -4.60
N ARG A 174 -11.09 4.09 -4.70
CA ARG A 174 -10.58 4.95 -5.77
C ARG A 174 -9.09 5.28 -5.64
N TRP A 175 -8.53 5.20 -4.44
CA TRP A 175 -7.13 5.57 -4.16
C TRP A 175 -6.41 4.51 -3.32
N TRP A 176 -7.16 3.70 -2.57
CA TRP A 176 -6.67 2.53 -1.85
C TRP A 176 -7.10 1.23 -2.54
N ALA A 177 -6.17 0.64 -3.27
CA ALA A 177 -6.35 -0.61 -3.98
C ALA A 177 -6.51 -1.79 -2.99
N VAL A 178 -7.45 -2.68 -3.26
CA VAL A 178 -7.49 -4.00 -2.61
C VAL A 178 -6.43 -4.84 -3.32
N ARG A 179 -5.40 -5.29 -2.60
CA ARG A 179 -4.32 -6.08 -3.21
C ARG A 179 -4.86 -7.49 -3.40
N THR A 180 -4.90 -7.98 -4.63
CA THR A 180 -5.00 -9.42 -4.89
C THR A 180 -3.62 -10.02 -4.59
N GLU A 181 -3.57 -11.10 -3.82
CA GLU A 181 -2.33 -11.83 -3.51
C GLU A 181 -2.06 -12.92 -4.55
N ASP A 182 -2.68 -12.80 -5.73
CA ASP A 182 -2.42 -13.70 -6.84
C ASP A 182 -0.92 -13.59 -7.20
N PRO A 183 -0.18 -14.71 -7.26
CA PRO A 183 1.22 -14.69 -7.68
C PRO A 183 1.36 -13.98 -9.02
N ALA A 184 2.47 -13.27 -9.22
CA ALA A 184 2.75 -12.68 -10.52
C ALA A 184 2.71 -13.76 -11.61
N GLU A 185 2.18 -13.43 -12.79
CA GLU A 185 2.13 -14.35 -13.93
C GLU A 185 3.54 -14.91 -14.19
N LEU A 186 3.61 -16.24 -14.24
CA LEU A 186 4.84 -17.01 -14.42
C LEU A 186 5.50 -16.62 -15.75
N GLY A 187 6.78 -16.24 -15.70
CA GLY A 187 7.61 -16.14 -16.90
C GLY A 187 7.82 -17.51 -17.56
N ARG A 188 8.48 -17.52 -18.73
CA ARG A 188 8.82 -18.79 -19.40
C ARG A 188 9.72 -19.62 -18.48
N ALA A 189 9.34 -20.87 -18.23
CA ALA A 189 10.18 -21.81 -17.51
C ALA A 189 11.46 -22.11 -18.31
N VAL A 190 12.58 -22.16 -17.61
CA VAL A 190 13.89 -22.51 -18.15
C VAL A 190 14.65 -23.39 -17.17
N ASP A 191 15.51 -24.24 -17.72
CA ASP A 191 16.48 -24.97 -16.92
C ASP A 191 17.66 -24.04 -16.60
N ALA A 192 17.84 -23.75 -15.33
CA ALA A 192 19.02 -23.13 -14.77
C ALA A 192 19.96 -24.22 -14.20
N PRO A 193 21.24 -23.89 -13.90
CA PRO A 193 22.14 -24.78 -13.20
C PRO A 193 21.51 -25.45 -11.97
N ALA A 194 21.41 -26.78 -11.95
CA ALA A 194 21.03 -27.50 -10.74
C ALA A 194 22.21 -27.52 -9.75
N LEU A 195 22.11 -26.75 -8.66
CA LEU A 195 23.18 -26.58 -7.68
C LEU A 195 22.92 -27.47 -6.46
N ARG A 196 23.31 -28.75 -6.55
CA ARG A 196 23.05 -29.76 -5.50
C ARG A 196 23.73 -29.38 -4.19
N GLY A 197 22.95 -29.26 -3.13
CA GLY A 197 23.44 -28.78 -1.83
C GLY A 197 24.03 -27.36 -1.87
N GLY A 198 23.78 -26.57 -2.93
CA GLY A 198 24.26 -25.19 -3.07
C GLY A 198 25.67 -25.05 -3.66
N GLU A 199 26.20 -26.07 -4.33
CA GLU A 199 27.51 -25.99 -5.00
C GLU A 199 27.59 -24.80 -5.97
N ASP A 200 28.65 -23.99 -5.87
CA ASP A 200 28.86 -22.76 -6.63
C ASP A 200 27.74 -21.70 -6.49
N LEU A 201 26.95 -21.76 -5.42
CA LEU A 201 25.98 -20.72 -5.06
C LEU A 201 26.58 -19.75 -4.04
N LEU A 202 26.64 -18.47 -4.40
CA LEU A 202 26.98 -17.40 -3.45
C LEU A 202 25.69 -16.80 -2.90
N VAL A 203 25.39 -17.02 -1.62
CA VAL A 203 24.21 -16.46 -0.95
C VAL A 203 24.58 -15.27 -0.09
N VAL A 204 23.94 -14.15 -0.36
CA VAL A 204 24.15 -12.89 0.34
C VAL A 204 23.04 -12.70 1.37
N VAL A 205 23.42 -12.55 2.64
CA VAL A 205 22.48 -12.35 3.74
C VAL A 205 22.64 -10.94 4.30
N ASN A 206 21.53 -10.25 4.53
CA ASN A 206 21.52 -9.01 5.31
C ASN A 206 21.08 -9.31 6.75
N PRO A 207 21.99 -9.30 7.74
CA PRO A 207 21.68 -9.63 9.13
C PRO A 207 20.75 -8.59 9.79
N GLU A 208 20.68 -7.37 9.29
CA GLU A 208 19.77 -6.32 9.80
C GLU A 208 18.34 -6.44 9.25
N SER A 209 18.10 -7.37 8.31
CA SER A 209 16.80 -7.56 7.66
C SER A 209 16.03 -8.74 8.27
N GLY A 210 15.10 -8.46 9.17
CA GLY A 210 14.21 -9.50 9.75
C GLY A 210 13.61 -9.06 11.09
N PRO A 211 12.63 -9.79 11.65
CA PRO A 211 12.32 -9.66 13.08
C PRO A 211 13.51 -10.15 13.92
N ASP A 212 13.84 -9.45 15.01
CA ASP A 212 15.05 -9.55 15.86
C ASP A 212 15.35 -10.94 16.52
N SER A 213 15.10 -12.08 15.88
CA SER A 213 15.22 -13.40 16.55
C SER A 213 15.59 -14.62 15.70
N VAL A 214 15.80 -14.50 14.38
CA VAL A 214 16.28 -15.64 13.57
C VAL A 214 17.23 -15.16 12.49
N ASP A 215 18.51 -15.56 12.57
CA ASP A 215 19.47 -15.40 11.49
C ASP A 215 19.17 -16.47 10.41
N PRO A 216 18.75 -16.08 9.20
CA PRO A 216 18.43 -17.03 8.15
C PRO A 216 19.67 -17.75 7.60
N SER A 217 20.89 -17.26 7.89
CA SER A 217 22.15 -17.84 7.41
C SER A 217 22.31 -19.29 7.87
N GLU A 218 21.95 -19.61 9.12
CA GLU A 218 22.06 -20.97 9.67
C GLU A 218 21.09 -21.94 8.97
N GLN A 219 19.87 -21.49 8.69
CA GLN A 219 18.87 -22.30 7.99
C GLN A 219 19.28 -22.57 6.54
N ILE A 220 19.79 -21.56 5.84
CA ILE A 220 20.28 -21.69 4.47
C ILE A 220 21.51 -22.61 4.44
N THR A 221 22.47 -22.42 5.34
CA THR A 221 23.68 -23.26 5.42
C THR A 221 23.32 -24.72 5.74
N THR A 222 22.32 -24.95 6.60
CA THR A 222 21.85 -26.30 6.91
C THR A 222 21.20 -26.98 5.70
N ALA A 223 20.40 -26.23 4.93
CA ALA A 223 19.70 -26.75 3.76
C ALA A 223 20.60 -26.89 2.52
N LEU A 224 21.59 -25.99 2.37
CA LEU A 224 22.52 -25.91 1.26
C LEU A 224 23.97 -25.87 1.81
N PRO A 225 24.50 -27.01 2.27
CA PRO A 225 25.77 -27.09 3.00
C PRO A 225 27.02 -26.75 2.18
N LYS A 226 26.90 -26.67 0.85
CA LYS A 226 27.99 -26.29 -0.06
C LYS A 226 27.91 -24.84 -0.53
N ALA A 227 26.86 -24.10 -0.17
CA ALA A 227 26.73 -22.70 -0.55
C ALA A 227 27.75 -21.82 0.19
N ASP A 228 28.32 -20.83 -0.50
CA ASP A 228 29.10 -19.77 0.13
C ASP A 228 28.12 -18.71 0.66
N VAL A 229 27.88 -18.69 1.97
CA VAL A 229 26.95 -17.76 2.61
C VAL A 229 27.75 -16.60 3.22
N ARG A 230 27.57 -15.38 2.67
CA ARG A 230 28.27 -14.17 3.12
C ARG A 230 27.29 -13.12 3.64
N ALA A 231 27.62 -12.50 4.77
CA ALA A 231 26.85 -11.40 5.33
C ALA A 231 27.34 -10.05 4.77
N LEU A 232 26.42 -9.18 4.35
CA LEU A 232 26.78 -7.82 3.89
C LEU A 232 27.35 -6.96 5.03
N ASP A 233 28.38 -6.19 4.69
CA ASP A 233 28.92 -5.14 5.55
C ASP A 233 28.18 -3.82 5.27
N THR A 234 27.44 -3.32 6.26
CA THR A 234 26.63 -2.10 6.15
C THR A 234 27.45 -0.82 6.01
N ASP A 235 28.74 -0.86 6.36
CA ASP A 235 29.63 0.30 6.32
C ASP A 235 30.34 0.47 4.96
N ARG A 236 30.12 -0.46 4.03
CA ARG A 236 30.70 -0.45 2.68
C ARG A 236 29.64 -0.34 1.60
N ASP A 237 30.07 0.07 0.40
CA ASP A 237 29.19 0.05 -0.76
C ASP A 237 28.82 -1.40 -1.13
N PHE A 238 27.50 -1.67 -1.21
CA PHE A 238 26.99 -3.01 -1.43
C PHE A 238 27.32 -3.53 -2.82
N ALA A 239 27.30 -2.66 -3.84
CA ALA A 239 27.57 -3.06 -5.21
C ALA A 239 29.04 -3.43 -5.38
N GLU A 240 29.96 -2.61 -4.85
CA GLU A 240 31.40 -2.89 -4.87
C GLU A 240 31.74 -4.20 -4.13
N GLN A 241 31.12 -4.43 -2.97
CA GLN A 241 31.33 -5.66 -2.20
C GLN A 241 30.83 -6.90 -2.95
N LEU A 242 29.64 -6.83 -3.56
CA LEU A 242 29.08 -7.92 -4.36
C LEU A 242 29.93 -8.22 -5.59
N ASP A 243 30.35 -7.20 -6.33
CA ASP A 243 31.16 -7.37 -7.53
C ASP A 243 32.53 -8.00 -7.20
N ALA A 244 33.13 -7.61 -6.07
CA ALA A 244 34.36 -8.23 -5.58
C ALA A 244 34.16 -9.71 -5.21
N TRP A 245 33.06 -10.07 -4.56
CA TRP A 245 32.78 -11.47 -4.21
C TRP A 245 32.48 -12.33 -5.43
N VAL A 246 31.75 -11.81 -6.41
CA VAL A 246 31.50 -12.52 -7.67
C VAL A 246 32.81 -12.79 -8.41
N ALA A 247 33.71 -11.80 -8.46
CA ALA A 247 35.03 -11.97 -9.09
C ALA A 247 35.94 -12.95 -8.33
N ASP A 248 35.82 -13.03 -7.00
CA ASP A 248 36.59 -13.93 -6.13
C ASP A 248 36.11 -15.39 -6.20
N THR A 249 34.79 -15.60 -6.28
CA THR A 249 34.18 -16.93 -6.16
C THR A 249 33.74 -17.55 -7.48
N GLU A 250 33.62 -16.76 -8.55
CA GLU A 250 33.09 -17.17 -9.86
C GLU A 250 31.82 -18.05 -9.77
N PRO A 251 30.77 -17.61 -9.05
CA PRO A 251 29.64 -18.46 -8.72
C PRO A 251 28.78 -18.73 -9.95
N ARG A 252 28.09 -19.88 -9.97
CA ARG A 252 27.15 -20.26 -11.03
C ARG A 252 25.76 -19.67 -10.84
N ALA A 253 25.45 -19.18 -9.64
CA ALA A 253 24.24 -18.42 -9.32
C ALA A 253 24.45 -17.53 -8.09
N LEU A 254 23.62 -16.49 -7.96
CA LEU A 254 23.54 -15.66 -6.77
C LEU A 254 22.28 -15.95 -5.97
N GLY A 255 22.42 -15.99 -4.65
CA GLY A 255 21.33 -16.08 -3.69
C GLY A 255 21.22 -14.80 -2.88
N VAL A 256 20.01 -14.44 -2.45
CA VAL A 256 19.80 -13.32 -1.53
C VAL A 256 18.77 -13.63 -0.46
N CYS A 257 19.08 -13.26 0.78
CA CYS A 257 18.17 -13.33 1.91
C CYS A 257 18.19 -11.99 2.67
N GLY A 258 17.15 -11.18 2.52
CA GLY A 258 17.09 -9.86 3.16
C GLY A 258 15.84 -9.06 2.82
N GLY A 259 15.82 -7.78 3.22
CA GLY A 259 14.75 -6.85 2.89
C GLY A 259 14.73 -6.47 1.41
N ASP A 260 13.67 -5.77 0.97
CA ASP A 260 13.47 -5.41 -0.44
C ASP A 260 14.68 -4.66 -1.04
N GLY A 261 15.36 -3.80 -0.28
CA GLY A 261 16.56 -3.08 -0.74
C GLY A 261 17.74 -4.01 -1.03
N THR A 262 18.01 -4.97 -0.14
CA THR A 262 19.07 -5.98 -0.34
C THR A 262 18.78 -6.88 -1.52
N VAL A 263 17.53 -7.35 -1.66
CA VAL A 263 17.11 -8.18 -2.80
C VAL A 263 17.36 -7.45 -4.11
N VAL A 264 17.05 -6.15 -4.16
CA VAL A 264 17.26 -5.32 -5.34
C VAL A 264 18.75 -5.15 -5.69
N ALA A 265 19.61 -4.92 -4.71
CA ALA A 265 21.05 -4.80 -4.93
C ALA A 265 21.65 -6.09 -5.50
N VAL A 266 21.34 -7.24 -4.89
CA VAL A 266 21.83 -8.55 -5.36
C VAL A 266 21.25 -8.93 -6.71
N ALA A 267 19.97 -8.65 -6.94
CA ALA A 267 19.35 -8.92 -8.23
C ALA A 267 19.94 -8.04 -9.35
N SER A 268 20.33 -6.79 -9.05
CA SER A 268 21.06 -5.93 -9.98
C SER A 268 22.46 -6.48 -10.28
N ALA A 269 23.17 -7.00 -9.28
CA ALA A 269 24.47 -7.67 -9.48
C ALA A 269 24.31 -8.95 -10.31
N ALA A 270 23.33 -9.80 -10.00
CA ALA A 270 23.02 -11.01 -10.78
C ALA A 270 22.81 -10.68 -12.26
N ALA A 271 22.14 -9.57 -12.53
CA ALA A 271 21.94 -9.13 -13.90
C ALA A 271 23.21 -8.62 -14.59
N ARG A 272 24.05 -7.83 -13.90
CA ARG A 272 25.32 -7.35 -14.44
C ARG A 272 26.24 -8.51 -14.82
N HIS A 273 26.27 -9.54 -13.98
CA HIS A 273 27.11 -10.73 -14.16
C HIS A 273 26.43 -11.85 -14.96
N ALA A 274 25.20 -11.64 -15.44
CA ALA A 274 24.39 -12.63 -16.17
C ALA A 274 24.21 -13.97 -15.42
N LEU A 275 24.06 -13.91 -14.09
CA LEU A 275 23.88 -15.06 -13.21
C LEU A 275 22.40 -15.28 -12.86
N PRO A 276 21.94 -16.55 -12.77
CA PRO A 276 20.65 -16.87 -12.18
C PRO A 276 20.54 -16.40 -10.72
N LEU A 277 19.34 -16.00 -10.31
CA LEU A 277 19.05 -15.45 -8.99
C LEU A 277 18.14 -16.39 -8.17
N ALA A 278 18.56 -16.73 -6.95
CA ALA A 278 17.75 -17.39 -5.94
C ALA A 278 17.32 -16.38 -4.87
N VAL A 279 16.03 -16.30 -4.54
CA VAL A 279 15.54 -15.35 -3.53
C VAL A 279 14.92 -16.08 -2.36
N PHE A 280 15.59 -16.00 -1.22
CA PHE A 280 15.16 -16.60 0.03
C PHE A 280 14.30 -15.60 0.84
N PRO A 281 13.16 -16.04 1.38
CA PRO A 281 12.30 -15.19 2.21
C PRO A 281 12.95 -14.94 3.58
N GLY A 282 13.60 -13.78 3.77
CA GLY A 282 14.27 -13.39 5.02
C GLY A 282 13.79 -12.08 5.67
N GLY A 283 13.11 -11.20 4.94
CA GLY A 283 12.67 -9.89 5.41
C GLY A 283 11.24 -9.84 5.98
N THR A 284 10.90 -8.75 6.67
CA THR A 284 9.57 -8.56 7.28
C THR A 284 8.40 -8.50 6.29
N LEU A 285 8.66 -8.19 5.00
CA LEU A 285 7.63 -7.99 3.98
C LEU A 285 7.75 -8.91 2.75
N ASN A 286 8.88 -9.60 2.55
CA ASN A 286 9.17 -10.61 1.52
C ASN A 286 8.43 -10.39 0.18
N HIS A 287 8.40 -9.15 -0.33
CA HIS A 287 7.55 -8.83 -1.48
C HIS A 287 8.08 -9.50 -2.75
N PHE A 288 9.38 -9.39 -3.00
CA PHE A 288 9.98 -9.99 -4.19
C PHE A 288 10.03 -11.53 -4.12
N ALA A 289 10.34 -12.12 -2.96
CA ALA A 289 10.33 -13.58 -2.78
C ALA A 289 8.95 -14.18 -3.07
N ARG A 290 7.88 -13.54 -2.57
CA ARG A 290 6.49 -13.95 -2.86
C ARG A 290 6.11 -13.76 -4.32
N ASP A 291 6.53 -12.66 -4.94
CA ASP A 291 6.29 -12.43 -6.38
C ASP A 291 7.02 -13.49 -7.23
N ALA A 292 8.19 -13.96 -6.77
CA ALA A 292 8.92 -15.10 -7.33
C ALA A 292 8.33 -16.47 -6.96
N GLY A 293 7.27 -16.53 -6.15
CA GLY A 293 6.60 -17.78 -5.75
C GLY A 293 7.29 -18.57 -4.64
N ALA A 294 8.29 -18.01 -3.97
CA ALA A 294 8.94 -18.60 -2.79
C ALA A 294 8.24 -18.10 -1.52
N ALA A 295 7.43 -18.96 -0.89
CA ALA A 295 6.80 -18.66 0.39
C ALA A 295 7.75 -18.95 1.56
N ASP A 296 8.50 -20.04 1.44
CA ASP A 296 9.45 -20.54 2.44
C ASP A 296 10.86 -20.74 1.86
N ILE A 297 11.88 -20.82 2.72
CA ILE A 297 13.27 -21.09 2.31
C ILE A 297 13.36 -22.40 1.52
N SER A 298 12.63 -23.43 1.96
CA SER A 298 12.60 -24.75 1.31
C SER A 298 12.13 -24.71 -0.15
N ASP A 299 11.24 -23.79 -0.51
CA ASP A 299 10.80 -23.61 -1.90
C ASP A 299 11.96 -23.20 -2.80
N THR A 300 12.78 -22.27 -2.31
CA THR A 300 13.95 -21.76 -3.03
C THR A 300 15.04 -22.82 -3.09
N VAL A 301 15.26 -23.54 -1.99
CA VAL A 301 16.21 -24.66 -1.93
C VAL A 301 15.86 -25.71 -2.99
N ASN A 302 14.60 -26.17 -3.03
CA ASN A 302 14.16 -27.16 -4.01
C ASN A 302 14.34 -26.66 -5.45
N ALA A 303 14.03 -25.39 -5.73
CA ALA A 303 14.24 -24.80 -7.05
C ALA A 303 15.71 -24.78 -7.48
N VAL A 304 16.61 -24.38 -6.56
CA VAL A 304 18.06 -24.37 -6.78
C VAL A 304 18.59 -25.79 -7.02
N GLU A 305 18.15 -26.77 -6.23
CA GLU A 305 18.61 -28.15 -6.36
C GLU A 305 18.11 -28.84 -7.64
N THR A 306 16.90 -28.50 -8.08
CA THR A 306 16.29 -29.05 -9.30
C THR A 306 16.72 -28.31 -10.56
N GLY A 307 17.22 -27.08 -10.42
CA GLY A 307 17.56 -26.22 -11.57
C GLY A 307 16.33 -25.54 -12.19
N TYR A 308 15.17 -25.55 -11.54
CA TYR A 308 13.96 -24.96 -12.13
C TYR A 308 13.95 -23.44 -11.92
N ALA A 309 13.90 -22.69 -13.02
CA ALA A 309 13.86 -21.24 -13.00
C ALA A 309 12.82 -20.68 -13.98
N VAL A 310 12.49 -19.41 -13.81
CA VAL A 310 11.65 -18.63 -14.72
C VAL A 310 12.41 -17.40 -15.21
N LEU A 311 12.21 -17.05 -16.48
CA LEU A 311 12.80 -15.84 -17.04
C LEU A 311 11.99 -14.60 -16.66
N VAL A 312 12.69 -13.56 -16.23
CA VAL A 312 12.13 -12.24 -15.90
C VAL A 312 12.70 -11.15 -16.79
N ASP A 313 11.88 -10.15 -17.11
CA ASP A 313 12.34 -9.01 -17.88
C ASP A 313 13.20 -8.09 -17.03
N GLN A 314 14.18 -7.48 -17.66
CA GLN A 314 15.00 -6.42 -17.10
C GLN A 314 14.77 -5.13 -17.88
N ALA A 315 15.00 -3.99 -17.24
CA ALA A 315 15.17 -2.73 -17.95
C ALA A 315 16.61 -2.25 -17.85
N VAL A 316 17.07 -1.54 -18.88
CA VAL A 316 18.40 -0.94 -18.94
C VAL A 316 18.26 0.51 -19.35
N VAL A 317 19.04 1.37 -18.72
CA VAL A 317 19.18 2.78 -19.10
C VAL A 317 20.59 3.05 -19.60
N HIS A 318 20.68 3.64 -20.79
CA HIS A 318 21.92 4.14 -21.36
C HIS A 318 22.01 5.63 -21.07
N THR A 319 23.16 6.09 -20.59
CA THR A 319 23.41 7.51 -20.33
C THR A 319 24.51 8.05 -21.24
N ASP A 320 24.68 9.38 -21.30
CA ASP A 320 25.75 10.02 -22.07
C ASP A 320 27.11 10.05 -21.36
N VAL A 321 27.17 9.68 -20.08
CA VAL A 321 28.38 9.81 -19.24
C VAL A 321 28.84 8.52 -18.58
N ALA A 322 27.95 7.53 -18.44
CA ALA A 322 28.20 6.29 -17.72
C ALA A 322 27.81 5.07 -18.56
N GLU A 323 28.36 3.91 -18.17
CA GLU A 323 28.01 2.62 -18.75
C GLU A 323 26.50 2.32 -18.60
N PRO A 324 25.96 1.41 -19.45
CA PRO A 324 24.56 1.03 -19.36
C PRO A 324 24.22 0.45 -17.99
N ALA A 325 23.25 1.05 -17.31
CA ALA A 325 22.86 0.64 -15.97
C ALA A 325 21.62 -0.26 -16.02
N PRO A 326 21.72 -1.54 -15.62
CA PRO A 326 20.57 -2.40 -15.43
C PRO A 326 19.72 -1.98 -14.22
N PHE A 327 18.41 -2.19 -14.30
CA PHE A 327 17.50 -2.08 -13.16
C PHE A 327 16.32 -3.05 -13.28
N LEU A 328 15.85 -3.54 -12.14
CA LEU A 328 14.77 -4.52 -12.07
C LEU A 328 13.46 -3.92 -11.63
N ASN A 329 13.50 -2.91 -10.76
CA ASN A 329 12.30 -2.30 -10.24
C ASN A 329 11.98 -0.99 -10.96
N THR A 330 12.76 0.05 -10.66
CA THR A 330 12.37 1.41 -11.00
C THR A 330 13.58 2.29 -11.22
N ALA A 331 13.55 3.09 -12.28
CA ALA A 331 14.42 4.23 -12.45
C ALA A 331 13.63 5.53 -12.22
N SER A 332 14.28 6.56 -11.70
CA SER A 332 13.65 7.86 -11.44
C SER A 332 14.59 9.03 -11.69
N LEU A 333 14.00 10.14 -12.15
CA LEU A 333 14.67 11.42 -12.39
C LEU A 333 13.91 12.52 -11.62
N GLY A 334 14.66 13.45 -11.01
CA GLY A 334 14.12 14.51 -10.16
C GLY A 334 13.99 14.11 -8.69
N GLY A 335 13.25 14.86 -7.87
CA GLY A 335 13.30 14.82 -6.39
C GLY A 335 12.88 13.53 -5.67
N TYR A 336 12.88 12.36 -6.31
CA TYR A 336 12.62 11.06 -5.68
C TYR A 336 13.74 10.59 -4.73
N PRO A 337 15.05 10.72 -5.04
CA PRO A 337 16.11 10.39 -4.08
C PRO A 337 16.00 11.21 -2.80
N ASP A 338 15.66 12.50 -2.93
CA ASP A 338 15.37 13.37 -1.79
C ASP A 338 14.16 12.89 -0.99
N ALA A 339 13.19 12.23 -1.63
CA ALA A 339 11.98 11.69 -0.98
C ALA A 339 12.27 10.50 -0.12
N VAL A 340 13.14 9.61 -0.60
CA VAL A 340 13.59 8.43 0.15
C VAL A 340 14.40 8.90 1.37
N ARG A 341 15.40 9.78 1.17
CA ARG A 341 16.22 10.33 2.26
C ARG A 341 15.39 11.11 3.29
N LEU A 342 14.46 11.95 2.84
CA LEU A 342 13.60 12.72 3.74
C LEU A 342 12.58 11.84 4.47
N ARG A 343 12.07 10.77 3.85
CA ARG A 343 11.23 9.78 4.53
C ARG A 343 12.00 9.09 5.64
N GLU A 344 13.20 8.59 5.36
CA GLU A 344 14.04 7.86 6.33
C GLU A 344 14.38 8.71 7.54
N LYS A 345 14.70 9.99 7.34
CA LYS A 345 14.95 10.93 8.44
C LYS A 345 13.73 11.09 9.38
N TRP A 346 12.51 11.01 8.86
CA TRP A 346 11.28 11.28 9.63
C TRP A 346 10.56 10.00 10.09
N GLN A 347 10.94 8.84 9.54
CA GLN A 347 10.34 7.54 9.83
C GLN A 347 10.44 7.13 11.30
N PRO A 348 11.55 7.31 12.03
CA PRO A 348 11.64 6.95 13.45
C PRO A 348 10.64 7.72 14.33
N ARG A 349 10.29 8.95 13.94
CA ARG A 349 9.47 9.85 14.77
C ARG A 349 7.97 9.76 14.49
N TYR A 350 7.59 9.45 13.25
CA TYR A 350 6.19 9.51 12.81
C TYR A 350 5.69 8.23 12.15
N GLY A 351 6.53 7.19 12.04
CA GLY A 351 6.20 5.96 11.33
C GLY A 351 6.26 6.10 9.81
N LYS A 352 6.30 4.96 9.10
CA LYS A 352 6.57 4.88 7.64
C LYS A 352 5.59 5.69 6.78
N TRP A 353 4.28 5.58 7.05
CA TRP A 353 3.25 6.21 6.23
C TRP A 353 3.10 7.73 6.43
N PRO A 354 3.04 8.25 7.67
CA PRO A 354 3.02 9.70 7.89
C PRO A 354 4.31 10.39 7.42
N ALA A 355 5.47 9.76 7.63
CA ALA A 355 6.75 10.27 7.13
C ALA A 355 6.78 10.37 5.61
N ALA A 356 6.28 9.35 4.89
CA ALA A 356 6.18 9.37 3.44
C ALA A 356 5.27 10.50 2.92
N CYS A 357 4.11 10.73 3.56
CA CYS A 357 3.21 11.81 3.20
C CYS A 357 3.86 13.19 3.38
N VAL A 358 4.52 13.43 4.52
CA VAL A 358 5.20 14.70 4.81
C VAL A 358 6.37 14.92 3.85
N ALA A 359 7.16 13.88 3.57
CA ALA A 359 8.27 13.94 2.62
C ALA A 359 7.78 14.31 1.22
N MET A 360 6.73 13.64 0.73
CA MET A 360 6.11 13.93 -0.57
C MET A 360 5.61 15.38 -0.66
N ILE A 361 4.90 15.88 0.37
CA ILE A 361 4.41 17.27 0.38
C ILE A 361 5.59 18.25 0.35
N ARG A 362 6.63 18.03 1.17
CA ARG A 362 7.81 18.91 1.20
C ARG A 362 8.52 18.94 -0.14
N ILE A 363 8.70 17.80 -0.78
CA ILE A 363 9.40 17.72 -2.06
C ILE A 363 8.59 18.34 -3.17
N LEU A 364 7.30 18.06 -3.24
CA LEU A 364 6.44 18.77 -4.19
C LEU A 364 6.46 20.28 -3.95
N SER A 365 6.63 20.76 -2.71
CA SER A 365 6.71 22.19 -2.42
C SER A 365 8.05 22.83 -2.80
N ALA A 366 9.16 22.10 -2.62
CA ALA A 366 10.53 22.59 -2.78
C ALA A 366 11.16 22.27 -4.15
N ALA A 367 10.67 21.23 -4.85
CA ALA A 367 11.22 20.81 -6.14
C ALA A 367 11.09 21.92 -7.17
N THR A 368 12.09 22.06 -8.03
CA THR A 368 12.06 22.92 -9.22
C THR A 368 11.56 22.11 -10.43
N PRO A 369 10.82 22.73 -11.37
CA PRO A 369 10.41 22.05 -12.59
C PRO A 369 11.64 21.65 -13.43
N LEU A 370 11.72 20.38 -13.81
CA LEU A 370 12.70 19.89 -14.75
C LEU A 370 12.20 20.07 -16.18
N ALA A 371 12.94 20.80 -17.01
CA ALA A 371 12.67 20.88 -18.44
C ALA A 371 13.30 19.67 -19.13
N VAL A 372 12.46 18.85 -19.77
CA VAL A 372 12.88 17.63 -20.44
C VAL A 372 12.23 17.50 -21.81
N THR A 373 12.90 16.82 -22.72
CA THR A 373 12.33 16.34 -23.98
C THR A 373 12.12 14.83 -23.86
N ILE A 374 10.87 14.38 -23.86
CA ILE A 374 10.47 12.97 -23.77
C ILE A 374 10.02 12.54 -25.17
N ASP A 375 10.71 11.56 -25.77
CA ASP A 375 10.46 11.07 -27.14
C ASP A 375 10.26 12.20 -28.16
N GLY A 376 11.16 13.19 -28.12
CA GLY A 376 11.14 14.35 -29.02
C GLY A 376 10.12 15.44 -28.66
N ARG A 377 9.34 15.28 -27.58
CA ARG A 377 8.34 16.28 -27.14
C ARG A 377 8.84 17.05 -25.92
N PRO A 378 8.98 18.38 -25.99
CA PRO A 378 9.37 19.18 -24.84
C PRO A 378 8.24 19.24 -23.80
N VAL A 379 8.58 18.97 -22.54
CA VAL A 379 7.66 18.98 -21.40
C VAL A 379 8.39 19.39 -20.13
N LYS A 380 7.71 20.13 -19.25
CA LYS A 380 8.23 20.39 -17.89
C LYS A 380 7.62 19.38 -16.93
N VAL A 381 8.43 18.72 -16.13
CA VAL A 381 8.02 17.70 -15.18
C VAL A 381 8.53 18.01 -13.77
N TRP A 382 7.78 17.61 -12.74
CA TRP A 382 8.27 17.65 -11.35
C TRP A 382 9.08 16.42 -10.99
N MET A 383 8.70 15.29 -11.57
CA MET A 383 9.31 13.98 -11.35
C MET A 383 8.97 13.08 -12.53
N LEU A 384 9.90 12.19 -12.86
CA LEU A 384 9.73 11.13 -13.84
C LEU A 384 10.15 9.81 -13.21
N PHE A 385 9.34 8.79 -13.46
CA PHE A 385 9.51 7.43 -12.97
C PHE A 385 9.34 6.46 -14.13
N VAL A 386 10.23 5.49 -14.20
CA VAL A 386 10.23 4.42 -15.21
C VAL A 386 10.24 3.11 -14.44
N GLY A 387 9.11 2.43 -14.41
CA GLY A 387 9.02 1.07 -13.88
C GLY A 387 9.37 0.05 -14.96
N ASN A 388 10.08 -1.01 -14.60
CA ASN A 388 10.18 -2.20 -15.45
C ASN A 388 8.86 -3.01 -15.36
N GLY A 389 8.32 -3.49 -16.47
CA GLY A 389 7.03 -4.18 -16.49
C GLY A 389 5.83 -3.28 -16.18
N ARG A 390 4.65 -3.90 -16.01
CA ARG A 390 3.38 -3.20 -15.79
C ARG A 390 3.02 -3.16 -14.31
N TYR A 391 2.94 -1.97 -13.72
CA TYR A 391 2.43 -1.82 -12.36
C TYR A 391 0.90 -1.68 -12.35
N SER A 392 0.24 -2.35 -11.40
CA SER A 392 -1.21 -2.35 -11.22
C SER A 392 -1.58 -2.20 -9.74
N PRO A 393 -2.57 -1.37 -9.38
CA PRO A 393 -3.29 -0.46 -10.27
C PRO A 393 -2.42 0.70 -10.78
N GLY A 394 -2.83 1.31 -11.89
CA GLY A 394 -2.09 2.40 -12.55
C GLY A 394 -2.15 3.75 -11.83
N ASP A 395 -3.11 3.93 -10.93
CA ASP A 395 -3.51 5.22 -10.37
C ASP A 395 -3.90 5.15 -8.88
N GLN A 396 -3.65 4.00 -8.24
CA GLN A 396 -3.99 3.73 -6.84
C GLN A 396 -2.76 3.22 -6.08
N VAL A 397 -2.81 3.32 -4.76
CA VAL A 397 -1.79 2.80 -3.85
C VAL A 397 -2.44 1.72 -2.96
N PRO A 398 -1.75 0.63 -2.58
CA PRO A 398 -0.43 0.21 -3.05
C PRO A 398 -0.48 -0.29 -4.50
N MET A 399 0.60 -0.05 -5.24
CA MET A 399 0.81 -0.63 -6.56
C MET A 399 1.55 -1.96 -6.39
N SER A 400 1.12 -3.01 -7.06
CA SER A 400 1.86 -4.27 -7.22
C SER A 400 2.28 -4.44 -8.68
N ARG A 401 3.26 -5.30 -8.93
CA ARG A 401 3.66 -5.68 -10.29
C ARG A 401 3.02 -7.05 -10.62
N PRO A 402 1.87 -7.09 -11.30
CA PRO A 402 1.19 -8.36 -11.63
C PRO A 402 1.95 -9.26 -12.61
N ALA A 403 2.87 -8.72 -13.40
CA ALA A 403 3.71 -9.48 -14.32
C ALA A 403 5.11 -8.87 -14.38
N ILE A 404 6.12 -9.73 -14.23
CA ILE A 404 7.54 -9.39 -14.41
C ILE A 404 7.95 -9.61 -15.88
N THR A 405 7.00 -9.99 -16.73
CA THR A 405 7.17 -10.22 -18.17
C THR A 405 6.24 -9.31 -18.98
N GLY A 406 6.63 -9.00 -20.23
CA GLY A 406 5.81 -8.28 -21.19
C GLY A 406 6.54 -7.22 -22.02
N GLY A 407 7.82 -6.97 -21.80
CA GLY A 407 8.66 -6.10 -22.63
C GLY A 407 8.20 -4.63 -22.65
N LEU A 408 7.59 -4.15 -21.57
CA LEU A 408 7.08 -2.78 -21.44
C LEU A 408 7.66 -2.07 -20.23
N LEU A 409 7.91 -0.77 -20.37
CA LEU A 409 8.22 0.18 -19.32
C LEU A 409 6.95 0.92 -18.89
N ASP A 410 6.69 1.01 -17.59
CA ASP A 410 5.63 1.84 -17.01
C ASP A 410 6.16 3.24 -16.69
N VAL A 411 6.03 4.13 -17.67
CA VAL A 411 6.53 5.51 -17.62
C VAL A 411 5.47 6.41 -17.00
N ARG A 412 5.84 7.07 -15.90
CA ARG A 412 4.95 7.91 -15.10
C ARG A 412 5.63 9.24 -14.80
N TYR A 413 4.97 10.34 -15.10
CA TYR A 413 5.51 11.65 -14.77
C TYR A 413 4.42 12.66 -14.40
N VAL A 414 4.81 13.61 -13.54
CA VAL A 414 3.92 14.70 -13.12
C VAL A 414 4.29 15.96 -13.90
N ARG A 415 3.35 16.48 -14.67
CA ARG A 415 3.49 17.69 -15.48
C ARG A 415 3.58 18.94 -14.62
N ALA A 416 4.62 19.74 -14.85
CA ALA A 416 4.86 21.05 -14.26
C ALA A 416 4.46 22.22 -15.17
N ASP A 417 4.18 21.95 -16.44
CA ASP A 417 3.69 22.93 -17.42
C ASP A 417 2.20 23.28 -17.28
N ARG A 418 1.50 22.67 -16.32
CA ARG A 418 0.08 22.92 -16.03
C ARG A 418 -0.06 23.90 -14.87
N LYS A 419 -0.93 24.90 -15.03
CA LYS A 419 -1.33 25.80 -13.93
C LYS A 419 -1.78 24.99 -12.71
N ALA A 420 -1.33 25.38 -11.52
CA ALA A 420 -1.71 24.73 -10.27
C ALA A 420 -1.48 23.21 -10.26
N SER A 421 -0.40 22.73 -10.89
CA SER A 421 -0.10 21.29 -11.00
C SER A 421 0.00 20.58 -9.65
N ARG A 422 0.65 21.20 -8.66
CA ARG A 422 0.86 20.63 -7.31
C ARG A 422 -0.45 20.44 -6.53
N PRO A 423 -1.31 21.46 -6.33
CA PRO A 423 -2.57 21.25 -5.64
C PRO A 423 -3.52 20.33 -6.43
N ARG A 424 -3.45 20.32 -7.77
CA ARG A 424 -4.20 19.36 -8.60
C ARG A 424 -3.74 17.93 -8.40
N LEU A 425 -2.43 17.68 -8.26
CA LEU A 425 -1.89 16.36 -7.95
C LEU A 425 -2.36 15.90 -6.56
N LEU A 426 -2.22 16.76 -5.55
CA LEU A 426 -2.65 16.45 -4.17
C LEU A 426 -4.15 16.16 -4.11
N PHE A 427 -4.97 16.98 -4.78
CA PHE A 427 -6.41 16.76 -4.87
C PHE A 427 -6.73 15.45 -5.61
N ALA A 428 -6.06 15.18 -6.72
CA ALA A 428 -6.28 13.97 -7.50
C ALA A 428 -5.91 12.70 -6.72
N ALA A 429 -4.80 12.73 -5.98
CA ALA A 429 -4.41 11.64 -5.08
C ALA A 429 -5.44 11.44 -3.95
N ALA A 430 -5.86 12.53 -3.29
CA ALA A 430 -6.82 12.48 -2.18
C ALA A 430 -8.23 12.04 -2.61
N THR A 431 -8.62 12.30 -3.86
CA THR A 431 -9.93 11.92 -4.41
C THR A 431 -9.91 10.61 -5.21
N GLY A 432 -8.73 10.01 -5.41
CA GLY A 432 -8.56 8.83 -6.26
C GLY A 432 -8.93 9.10 -7.73
N THR A 433 -8.62 10.30 -8.21
CA THR A 433 -8.85 10.71 -9.61
C THR A 433 -7.55 10.88 -10.38
N LEU A 434 -6.45 10.33 -9.85
CA LEU A 434 -5.10 10.44 -10.43
C LEU A 434 -5.05 9.98 -11.90
N GLY A 435 -5.70 8.86 -12.23
CA GLY A 435 -5.75 8.34 -13.60
C GLY A 435 -6.47 9.25 -14.61
N SER A 436 -7.40 10.10 -14.16
CA SER A 436 -8.10 11.08 -15.00
C SER A 436 -7.45 12.47 -15.00
N SER A 437 -6.42 12.66 -14.17
CA SER A 437 -5.83 13.96 -13.93
C SER A 437 -4.87 14.36 -15.04
N ARG A 438 -5.10 15.52 -15.67
CA ARG A 438 -4.22 16.04 -16.74
C ARG A 438 -2.80 16.39 -16.27
N VAL A 439 -2.54 16.37 -14.96
CA VAL A 439 -1.21 16.62 -14.40
C VAL A 439 -0.40 15.33 -14.22
N TYR A 440 -1.05 14.17 -14.25
CA TYR A 440 -0.42 12.87 -14.16
C TYR A 440 -0.47 12.20 -15.53
N VAL A 441 0.68 11.77 -16.04
CA VAL A 441 0.74 11.02 -17.28
C VAL A 441 1.30 9.65 -16.97
N ARG A 442 0.65 8.62 -17.51
CA ARG A 442 1.11 7.24 -17.52
C ARG A 442 1.14 6.75 -18.96
N SER A 443 2.23 6.10 -19.35
CA SER A 443 2.40 5.44 -20.64
C SER A 443 3.06 4.09 -20.46
N LEU A 444 2.67 3.11 -21.27
CA LEU A 444 3.32 1.81 -21.35
C LEU A 444 4.04 1.73 -22.69
N VAL A 445 5.37 1.71 -22.67
CA VAL A 445 6.21 1.78 -23.89
C VAL A 445 7.40 0.83 -23.79
N PRO A 446 7.85 0.18 -24.87
CA PRO A 446 9.01 -0.72 -24.83
C PRO A 446 10.36 0.04 -24.74
N ARG A 447 10.37 1.32 -25.14
CA ARG A 447 11.53 2.21 -25.12
C ARG A 447 11.09 3.62 -24.75
N LEU A 448 11.99 4.36 -24.11
CA LEU A 448 11.78 5.76 -23.74
C LEU A 448 13.10 6.51 -23.88
N THR A 449 13.09 7.64 -24.60
CA THR A 449 14.22 8.57 -24.63
C THR A 449 13.87 9.83 -23.87
N VAL A 450 14.70 10.20 -22.88
CA VAL A 450 14.59 11.42 -22.11
C VAL A 450 15.87 12.24 -22.27
N ARG A 451 15.72 13.50 -22.67
CA ARG A 451 16.81 14.48 -22.66
C ARG A 451 16.48 15.60 -21.68
N VAL A 452 17.41 15.95 -20.82
CA VAL A 452 17.28 17.07 -19.88
C VAL A 452 17.81 18.34 -20.53
N ASP A 453 17.03 19.42 -20.43
CA ASP A 453 17.46 20.74 -20.87
C ASP A 453 18.12 21.48 -19.70
N GLY A 454 19.42 21.75 -19.80
CA GLY A 454 20.18 22.51 -18.79
C GLY A 454 21.29 21.70 -18.14
N SER A 455 21.28 21.63 -16.81
CA SER A 455 22.30 20.92 -16.04
C SER A 455 22.03 19.41 -15.98
N PRO A 456 23.09 18.58 -15.86
CA PRO A 456 22.94 17.15 -15.60
C PRO A 456 22.07 16.87 -14.37
N VAL A 457 21.33 15.77 -14.42
CA VAL A 457 20.42 15.35 -13.35
C VAL A 457 20.78 13.95 -12.89
N ALA A 458 20.73 13.77 -11.57
CA ALA A 458 20.89 12.47 -10.94
C ALA A 458 19.83 11.48 -11.40
N LEU A 459 20.31 10.37 -11.96
CA LEU A 459 19.57 9.15 -12.20
C LEU A 459 19.67 8.26 -10.97
N ALA A 460 18.52 7.90 -10.42
CA ALA A 460 18.44 6.85 -9.43
C ALA A 460 17.77 5.62 -10.01
N THR A 461 18.47 4.48 -9.99
CA THR A 461 17.91 3.16 -10.31
C THR A 461 17.81 2.37 -9.03
N ASP A 462 16.66 1.76 -8.79
CA ASP A 462 16.50 0.73 -7.77
C ASP A 462 16.84 1.19 -6.33
N GLY A 463 16.89 2.50 -6.11
CA GLY A 463 17.17 3.15 -4.82
C GLY A 463 18.53 3.83 -4.74
N GLU A 464 19.44 3.53 -5.68
CA GLU A 464 20.81 4.03 -5.71
C GLU A 464 21.01 5.05 -6.81
N VAL A 465 21.87 6.05 -6.57
CA VAL A 465 22.21 7.08 -7.56
C VAL A 465 23.36 6.56 -8.41
N VAL A 466 23.15 6.48 -9.72
CA VAL A 466 24.12 5.86 -10.65
C VAL A 466 24.94 6.90 -11.40
N ALA A 467 24.32 7.96 -11.88
CA ALA A 467 25.00 8.96 -12.72
C ALA A 467 24.25 10.28 -12.76
N ASP A 468 24.99 11.37 -12.99
CA ASP A 468 24.45 12.68 -13.34
C ASP A 468 24.58 12.87 -14.87
N ALA A 469 23.46 12.78 -15.60
CA ALA A 469 23.48 12.76 -17.06
C ALA A 469 22.49 13.75 -17.69
N LEU A 470 22.66 14.03 -18.98
CA LEU A 470 21.73 14.87 -19.77
C LEU A 470 20.85 14.03 -20.68
N ARG A 471 21.25 12.82 -21.05
CA ARG A 471 20.51 11.94 -21.93
C ARG A 471 20.32 10.57 -21.28
N PHE A 472 19.10 10.06 -21.36
CA PHE A 472 18.70 8.77 -20.81
C PHE A 472 17.88 8.01 -21.86
N ASP A 473 18.39 6.87 -22.30
CA ASP A 473 17.73 5.98 -23.24
C ASP A 473 17.37 4.67 -22.52
N PHE A 474 16.08 4.53 -22.17
CA PHE A 474 15.54 3.37 -21.47
C PHE A 474 15.01 2.34 -22.47
N ARG A 475 15.27 1.06 -22.19
CA ARG A 475 14.72 -0.07 -22.95
C ARG A 475 14.49 -1.26 -22.03
N THR A 476 13.49 -2.07 -22.35
CA THR A 476 13.37 -3.42 -21.77
C THR A 476 14.29 -4.39 -22.51
N VAL A 477 14.88 -5.30 -21.75
CA VAL A 477 15.54 -6.53 -22.18
C VAL A 477 14.66 -7.67 -21.69
N PRO A 478 13.77 -8.21 -22.56
CA PRO A 478 12.92 -9.32 -22.17
C PRO A 478 13.75 -10.55 -21.82
N GLU A 479 13.25 -11.38 -20.90
CA GLU A 479 13.87 -12.68 -20.59
C GLU A 479 15.36 -12.60 -20.17
N ALA A 480 15.74 -11.53 -19.46
CA ALA A 480 17.15 -11.22 -19.21
C ALA A 480 17.77 -12.02 -18.05
N ILE A 481 16.98 -12.36 -17.03
CA ILE A 481 17.48 -13.04 -15.82
C ILE A 481 16.65 -14.28 -15.55
N ALA A 482 17.31 -15.38 -15.22
CA ALA A 482 16.66 -16.57 -14.68
C ALA A 482 16.51 -16.44 -13.16
N VAL A 483 15.30 -16.58 -12.65
CA VAL A 483 15.01 -16.56 -11.20
C VAL A 483 14.55 -17.96 -10.78
N TYR A 484 15.24 -18.59 -9.84
CA TYR A 484 14.84 -19.88 -9.28
C TYR A 484 13.49 -19.75 -8.59
N ARG A 485 12.60 -20.70 -8.87
CA ARG A 485 11.23 -20.73 -8.35
C ARG A 485 10.78 -22.19 -8.16
N PRO A 486 9.98 -22.53 -7.14
CA PRO A 486 9.40 -23.87 -7.05
C PRO A 486 8.50 -24.19 -8.26
N GLN A 487 8.55 -25.43 -8.74
CA GLN A 487 7.61 -25.93 -9.75
C GLN A 487 6.19 -25.95 -9.15
N ALA A 488 5.21 -25.43 -9.91
CA ALA A 488 3.83 -25.28 -9.48
C ALA A 488 3.07 -26.62 -9.38
#